data_AF-A0A9W4A467-F1
#
_entry.id   AF-A0A9W4A467-F1
#
_cell.length_a   1.000
_cell.length_b   1.000
_cell.length_c   1.000
_cell.angle_alpha   90.00
_cell.angle_beta   90.00
_cell.angle_gamma   90.00
#
_symmetry.space_group_name_H-M   'P 1'
#
loop_
_entity.id
_entity.type
_entity.pdbx_description
1 polymer ?
#
loop_
_entity_poly.entity_id
_entity_poly.type
_entity_poly.pdbx_seq_one_letter_code
_entity_poly.pdbx_strand_id
1 'polypeptide(L)' 'MDLIEYQVLLPNKFCGLAENKDELKQMIEQYFKVGYPHYEIQRIIKSGQAYVAVCTRR' A
#
# COMPACT_ATOMS: atom_id res chain seq x y z
N MET A 1 14.81 -17.15 8.22
CA MET A 1 13.51 -17.11 7.53
C MET A 1 13.45 -15.78 6.82
N ASP A 2 13.69 -15.79 5.53
CA ASP A 2 13.65 -14.59 4.68
C ASP A 2 12.21 -14.10 4.60
N LEU A 3 11.93 -12.95 5.22
CA LEU A 3 10.69 -12.22 5.03
C LEU A 3 10.67 -11.78 3.56
N ILE A 4 9.87 -12.45 2.73
CA ILE A 4 9.76 -12.09 1.32
C ILE A 4 8.99 -10.76 1.27
N GLU A 5 9.71 -9.70 0.95
CA GLU A 5 9.14 -8.37 0.73
C GLU A 5 8.48 -8.32 -0.64
N TYR A 6 7.17 -8.11 -0.65
CA TYR A 6 6.37 -7.91 -1.85
C TYR A 6 6.14 -6.42 -2.05
N GLN A 7 6.60 -5.90 -3.18
CA GLN A 7 6.28 -4.55 -3.62
C GLN A 7 4.97 -4.59 -4.42
N VAL A 8 3.92 -4.02 -3.86
CA VAL A 8 2.62 -3.89 -4.51
C VAL A 8 2.49 -2.46 -5.01
N LEU A 9 2.42 -2.32 -6.33
CA LEU A 9 2.16 -1.02 -6.96
C LEU A 9 0.68 -0.68 -6.75
N LEU A 10 0.41 0.42 -6.04
CA LEU A 10 -0.95 0.87 -5.84
C LEU A 10 -1.46 1.54 -7.12
N PRO A 11 -2.73 1.28 -7.52
CA PRO A 11 -3.39 1.97 -8.60
C PRO A 11 -3.20 3.49 -8.54
N ASN A 12 -2.86 4.10 -9.67
CA ASN A 12 -2.71 5.56 -9.76
C ASN A 12 -4.02 6.33 -9.40
N LYS A 13 -5.15 5.61 -9.35
CA LYS A 13 -6.43 6.10 -8.82
C LYS A 13 -6.31 6.65 -7.41
N PHE A 14 -5.45 6.08 -6.55
CA PHE A 14 -5.19 6.60 -5.21
C PHE A 14 -4.55 8.01 -5.25
N CYS A 15 -3.72 8.30 -6.25
CA CYS A 15 -3.08 9.62 -6.39
C CYS A 15 -4.06 10.74 -6.81
N GLY A 16 -5.19 10.41 -7.43
CA GLY A 16 -6.21 11.39 -7.84
C GLY A 16 -7.46 11.42 -6.95
N LEU A 17 -7.70 10.38 -6.15
CA LEU A 17 -8.87 10.28 -5.26
C LEU A 17 -8.62 10.88 -3.88
N ALA A 18 -7.37 10.85 -3.40
CA ALA A 18 -7.06 11.37 -2.08
C ALA A 18 -6.63 12.84 -2.19
N GLU A 19 -7.54 13.76 -1.83
CA GLU A 19 -7.19 15.17 -1.60
C GLU A 19 -6.25 15.32 -0.39
N ASN A 20 -6.27 14.35 0.54
CA ASN A 20 -5.50 14.39 1.76
C ASN A 20 -4.67 13.11 2.00
N LYS A 21 -3.49 13.25 2.60
CA LYS A 21 -2.59 12.11 2.88
C LYS A 21 -3.22 11.09 3.83
N ASP A 22 -4.08 11.54 4.75
CA ASP A 22 -4.78 10.68 5.70
C ASP A 22 -5.83 9.78 5.03
N GLU A 23 -6.61 10.32 4.08
CA GLU A 23 -7.55 9.51 3.29
C GLU A 23 -6.81 8.48 2.44
N LEU A 24 -5.71 8.90 1.80
CA LEU A 24 -4.87 7.98 1.03
C LEU A 24 -4.44 6.79 1.88
N LYS A 25 -3.96 7.06 3.11
CA LYS A 25 -3.51 6.04 4.04
C LYS A 25 -4.66 5.09 4.43
N GLN A 26 -5.83 5.64 4.77
CA GLN A 26 -7.00 4.82 5.12
C GLN A 26 -7.48 3.94 3.96
N MET A 27 -7.51 4.47 2.73
CA MET A 27 -7.94 3.69 1.57
C MET A 27 -6.95 2.56 1.26
N ILE A 28 -5.64 2.82 1.39
CA ILE A 28 -4.59 1.79 1.24
C ILE A 28 -4.78 0.72 2.31
N GLU A 29 -4.94 1.10 3.58
CA GLU A 29 -5.16 0.15 4.68
C GLU A 29 -6.42 -0.71 4.47
N GLN A 30 -7.53 -0.12 4.03
CA GLN A 30 -8.74 -0.89 3.71
C GLN A 30 -8.54 -1.83 2.52
N TYR A 31 -7.87 -1.38 1.46
CA TYR A 31 -7.59 -2.20 0.29
C TYR A 31 -6.75 -3.42 0.64
N PHE A 32 -5.70 -3.23 1.45
CA PHE A 32 -4.88 -4.33 1.94
C PHE A 32 -5.62 -5.24 2.91
N LYS A 33 -6.47 -4.69 3.79
CA LYS A 33 -7.27 -5.50 4.71
C LYS A 33 -8.25 -6.42 3.97
N VAL A 34 -8.81 -5.99 2.85
CA VAL A 34 -9.75 -6.77 2.04
C VAL A 34 -9.03 -7.75 1.10
N GLY A 35 -7.96 -7.30 0.43
CA GLY A 35 -7.26 -8.12 -0.57
C GLY A 35 -6.17 -9.04 -0.01
N TYR A 36 -5.59 -8.68 1.12
CA TYR A 36 -4.34 -9.27 1.62
C TYR A 36 -4.33 -9.43 3.15
N PRO A 37 -5.19 -10.30 3.72
CA PRO A 37 -5.31 -10.49 5.17
C PRO A 37 -4.06 -11.03 5.87
N HIS A 38 -3.12 -11.64 5.12
CA HIS A 38 -1.86 -12.19 5.63
C HIS A 38 -0.62 -11.35 5.29
N TYR A 39 -0.82 -10.12 4.85
CA TYR A 39 0.26 -9.21 4.50
C TYR A 39 0.31 -8.07 5.50
N GLU A 40 1.48 -7.88 6.13
CA GLU A 40 1.77 -6.70 6.92
C GLU A 40 2.37 -5.64 6.01
N ILE A 41 1.70 -4.49 5.88
CA ILE A 41 2.29 -3.31 5.25
C ILE A 41 3.44 -2.84 6.14
N GLN A 42 4.66 -2.93 5.63
CA GLN A 42 5.84 -2.42 6.31
C GLN A 42 5.99 -0.91 6.08
N ARG A 43 5.88 -0.49 4.82
CA ARG A 43 6.07 0.92 4.43
C ARG A 43 5.37 1.25 3.12
N ILE A 44 4.98 2.51 2.98
CA ILE A 44 4.42 3.05 1.73
C ILE A 44 5.42 4.06 1.19
N ILE A 45 5.92 3.82 -0.02
CA ILE A 45 6.91 4.65 -0.71
C ILE A 45 6.20 5.39 -1.82
N LYS A 46 6.38 6.71 -1.91
CA LYS A 46 5.89 7.49 -3.04
C LYS A 46 6.95 7.49 -4.14
N SER A 47 6.64 6.88 -5.28
CA SER A 47 7.50 6.87 -6.47
C SER A 47 6.88 7.79 -7.54
N GLY A 48 7.27 9.07 -7.50
CA GLY A 48 6.74 10.09 -8.40
C GLY A 48 5.23 10.34 -8.19
N GLN A 49 4.43 9.95 -9.19
CA GLN A 49 2.95 10.04 -9.15
C GLN A 49 2.29 8.77 -8.59
N ALA A 50 3.03 7.68 -8.40
CA ALA A 50 2.49 6.42 -7.90
C ALA A 50 2.87 6.17 -6.43
N TYR A 51 2.05 5.39 -5.72
CA TYR A 51 2.37 4.88 -4.40
C TYR A 51 2.72 3.40 -4.51
N VAL A 52 3.77 2.98 -3.81
CA VAL A 52 4.22 1.59 -3.73
C VAL A 52 4.13 1.16 -2.29
N ALA A 53 3.31 0.15 -1.99
CA ALA A 53 3.25 -0.44 -0.67
C ALA A 53 4.19 -1.64 -0.62
N VAL A 54 5.16 -1.60 0.29
CA VAL A 54 6.01 -2.74 0.60
C VAL A 54 5.34 -3.52 1.70
N CYS A 55 4.99 -4.77 1.41
CA CYS A 55 4.32 -5.65 2.32
C CYS A 55 5.16 -6.89 2.55
N THR A 56 5.24 -7.35 3.78
CA THR A 56 5.85 -8.64 4.11
C THR A 56 4.75 -9.65 4.34
N ARG A 57 4.89 -10.80 3.69
CA ARG A 57 4.04 -11.96 3.99
C ARG A 57 4.63 -12.66 5.22
N ARG A 58 3.82 -12.83 6.25
CA ARG A 58 4.20 -13.49 7.51
C ARG A 58 3.64 -14.90 7.58
#